data_AF-A0A8T7K6A8-F1
#
_entry.id   AF-A0A8T7K6A8-F1
#
_cell.length_a   1.000
_cell.length_b   1.000
_cell.length_c   1.000
_cell.angle_alpha   90.00
_cell.angle_beta   90.00
_cell.angle_gamma   90.00
#
_symmetry.space_group_name_H-M   'P 1'
#
loop_
_entity.id
_entity.type
_entity.pdbx_description
1 polymer ?
#
loop_
_entity_poly.entity_id
_entity_poly.type
_entity_poly.pdbx_seq_one_letter_code
_entity_poly.pdbx_strand_id
1 'polypeptide(L)'
;MNDNWLQHTLRRSGWRPQRQITWLLGVGVLIAIVMGALYLSQVAGFASTNRELEQLIAERDELERINEQLRAEIASFQSVPRLLARAQELGFSPAPPDRIEYLLVEGYDANRAATVAPLDDAQDALPTYDETFWGWLQQQWDLLRQQFDSFTNPEGQ
;
A
#
# COMPACT_ATOMS: atom_id res chain seq x y z
N MET A 1 -43.53 17.40 72.25
CA MET A 1 -43.23 16.01 71.89
C MET A 1 -44.46 15.40 71.24
N ASN A 2 -44.38 15.06 69.96
CA ASN A 2 -44.99 13.87 69.38
C ASN A 2 -44.44 13.68 67.95
N ASP A 3 -44.07 12.45 67.66
CA ASP A 3 -43.19 12.01 66.59
C ASP A 3 -43.86 12.02 65.22
N ASN A 4 -43.55 13.04 64.40
CA ASN A 4 -43.95 13.09 62.98
C ASN A 4 -42.78 13.32 62.02
N TRP A 5 -41.55 13.23 62.50
CA TRP A 5 -40.35 13.56 61.72
C TRP A 5 -39.66 12.32 61.10
N LEU A 6 -39.92 11.11 61.62
CA LEU A 6 -39.24 9.88 61.17
C LEU A 6 -39.80 9.30 59.86
N GLN A 7 -40.94 9.78 59.35
CA GLN A 7 -41.56 9.22 58.13
C GLN A 7 -41.12 9.91 56.82
N HIS A 8 -40.39 11.03 56.87
CA HIS A 8 -40.08 11.81 55.66
C HIS A 8 -38.67 11.62 55.09
N THR A 9 -37.83 10.80 55.71
CA THR A 9 -36.46 10.54 55.25
C THR A 9 -36.23 9.04 55.28
N LEU A 10 -36.54 8.29 54.23
CA LEU A 10 -35.54 7.75 53.30
C LEU A 10 -36.25 7.11 52.10
N ARG A 11 -37.07 7.89 51.41
CA ARG A 11 -37.67 7.48 50.12
C ARG A 11 -37.23 8.44 49.02
N ARG A 12 -35.92 8.53 48.82
CA ARG A 12 -35.25 9.15 47.67
C ARG A 12 -34.04 8.26 47.41
N SER A 13 -33.85 7.59 46.29
CA SER A 13 -34.30 7.78 44.94
C SER A 13 -34.41 6.37 44.36
N GLY A 14 -35.62 5.93 43.99
CA GLY A 14 -35.77 4.69 43.25
C GLY A 14 -35.00 4.83 41.93
N TRP A 15 -33.94 4.04 41.77
CA TRP A 15 -33.33 3.77 40.47
C TRP A 15 -34.45 3.54 39.46
N ARG A 16 -34.59 4.45 38.48
CA ARG A 16 -35.58 4.33 37.40
C ARG A 16 -34.88 3.66 36.21
N PRO A 17 -34.99 2.33 36.03
CA PRO A 17 -34.25 1.62 34.96
C PRO A 17 -34.73 2.03 33.56
N GLN A 18 -35.91 2.67 33.47
CA GLN A 18 -36.53 3.05 32.21
C GLN A 18 -35.83 4.21 31.48
N ARG A 19 -35.23 5.17 32.20
CA ARG A 19 -34.48 6.27 31.55
C ARG A 19 -33.09 5.81 31.07
N GLN A 20 -32.56 4.75 31.67
CA GLN A 20 -31.27 4.18 31.31
C GLN A 20 -31.34 3.43 29.98
N ILE A 21 -32.45 2.72 29.70
CA ILE A 21 -32.68 2.07 28.41
C ILE A 21 -32.77 3.10 27.28
N THR A 22 -33.44 4.24 27.49
CA THR A 22 -33.53 5.31 26.47
C THR A 22 -32.14 5.88 26.13
N TRP A 23 -31.29 6.07 27.14
CA TRP A 23 -29.92 6.54 26.92
C TRP A 23 -29.06 5.48 26.22
N LEU A 24 -29.17 4.20 26.60
CA LEU A 24 -28.47 3.10 25.95
C LEU A 24 -28.88 2.91 24.48
N LEU A 25 -30.17 3.07 24.17
CA LEU A 25 -30.68 3.08 22.79
C LEU A 25 -30.09 4.24 21.99
N GLY A 26 -30.04 5.43 22.58
CA GLY A 26 -29.43 6.61 21.95
C GLY A 26 -27.94 6.40 21.63
N VAL A 27 -27.19 5.83 22.56
CA VAL A 27 -25.77 5.49 22.35
C VAL A 27 -25.61 4.42 21.27
N GLY A 28 -26.46 3.39 21.25
CA GLY A 28 -26.44 2.36 20.20
C GLY A 28 -26.69 2.92 18.80
N VAL A 29 -27.64 3.84 18.66
CA VAL A 29 -27.93 4.53 17.39
C VAL A 29 -26.77 5.42 16.97
N LEU A 30 -26.17 6.16 17.91
CA LEU A 30 -24.99 6.98 17.64
C LEU A 30 -23.82 6.13 17.13
N ILE A 31 -23.53 4.99 17.78
CA ILE A 31 -22.48 4.05 17.36
C ILE A 31 -22.79 3.50 15.96
N ALA A 32 -24.05 3.16 15.66
CA ALA A 32 -24.45 2.67 14.34
C ALA A 32 -24.27 3.74 13.25
N ILE A 33 -24.59 5.01 13.55
CA ILE A 33 -24.38 6.14 12.64
C ILE A 33 -22.89 6.36 12.40
N VAL A 34 -22.07 6.31 13.46
CA VAL A 34 -20.61 6.43 13.35
C VAL A 34 -20.07 5.26 12.52
N MET A 35 -20.35 4.01 12.86
CA MET A 35 -19.96 2.85 12.05
C MET A 35 -20.39 2.98 10.59
N GLY A 36 -21.63 3.43 10.34
CA GLY A 36 -22.14 3.68 9.00
C GLY A 36 -21.33 4.74 8.26
N ALA A 37 -21.03 5.87 8.91
CA ALA A 37 -20.22 6.94 8.35
C ALA A 37 -18.77 6.51 8.09
N LEU A 38 -18.19 5.68 8.96
CA LEU A 38 -16.84 5.14 8.81
C LEU A 38 -16.76 4.13 7.65
N TYR A 39 -17.75 3.25 7.55
CA TYR A 39 -17.88 2.32 6.44
C TYR A 39 -18.08 3.07 5.12
N LEU A 40 -18.90 4.12 5.11
CA LEU A 40 -19.08 4.98 3.94
C LEU A 40 -17.82 5.79 3.61
N SER A 41 -17.07 6.27 4.60
CA SER A 41 -15.83 7.01 4.41
C SER A 41 -14.71 6.14 3.85
N GLN A 42 -14.67 4.85 4.22
CA GLN A 42 -13.82 3.88 3.53
C GLN A 42 -14.25 3.83 2.05
N VAL A 43 -15.53 3.63 1.75
CA VAL A 43 -16.01 3.50 0.35
C VAL A 43 -15.88 4.80 -0.47
N ALA A 44 -16.01 5.98 0.14
CA ALA A 44 -16.08 7.27 -0.55
C ALA A 44 -14.72 7.83 -0.99
N GLY A 45 -13.60 7.31 -0.48
CA GLY A 45 -12.25 7.77 -0.81
C GLY A 45 -11.68 7.24 -2.14
N PHE A 46 -12.43 6.44 -2.91
CA PHE A 46 -11.85 5.61 -3.98
C PHE A 46 -12.07 6.11 -5.42
N ALA A 47 -12.83 7.18 -5.66
CA ALA A 47 -13.17 7.56 -7.05
C ALA A 47 -12.03 8.28 -7.80
N SER A 48 -11.26 9.15 -7.13
CA SER A 48 -10.18 9.91 -7.79
C SER A 48 -8.89 9.10 -7.91
N THR A 49 -8.53 8.36 -6.86
CA THR A 49 -7.30 7.56 -6.79
C THR A 49 -7.32 6.39 -7.77
N ASN A 50 -8.50 5.79 -8.03
CA ASN A 50 -8.61 4.70 -9.00
C ASN A 50 -8.28 5.14 -10.43
N ARG A 51 -8.58 6.38 -10.82
CA ARG A 51 -8.28 6.84 -12.18
C ARG A 51 -6.77 7.01 -12.40
N GLU A 52 -6.07 7.55 -11.41
CA GLU A 52 -4.61 7.68 -11.45
C GLU A 52 -3.94 6.31 -11.41
N LEU A 53 -4.46 5.39 -10.59
CA LEU A 53 -3.99 4.01 -10.53
C LEU A 53 -4.23 3.26 -11.85
N GLU A 54 -5.40 3.41 -12.47
CA GLU A 54 -5.68 2.87 -13.81
C GLU A 54 -4.74 3.45 -14.87
N GLN A 55 -4.42 4.74 -14.79
CA GLN A 55 -3.45 5.37 -15.70
C GLN A 55 -2.05 4.80 -15.51
N LEU A 56 -1.59 4.64 -14.26
CA LEU A 56 -0.28 4.05 -13.95
C LEU A 56 -0.18 2.59 -14.38
N ILE A 57 -1.26 1.80 -14.20
CA ILE A 57 -1.32 0.41 -14.69
C ILE A 57 -1.24 0.39 -16.22
N ALA A 58 -1.99 1.25 -16.90
CA ALA A 58 -1.96 1.32 -18.37
C ALA A 58 -0.57 1.73 -18.89
N GLU A 59 0.09 2.69 -18.22
CA GLU A 59 1.46 3.10 -18.56
C GLU A 59 2.47 1.96 -18.33
N ARG A 60 2.36 1.26 -17.20
CA ARG A 60 3.21 0.11 -16.86
C ARG A 60 3.07 -1.01 -17.90
N ASP A 61 1.85 -1.34 -18.31
CA ASP A 61 1.58 -2.39 -19.30
C ASP A 61 2.10 -2.01 -20.70
N GLU A 62 2.00 -0.73 -21.07
CA GLU A 62 2.57 -0.24 -22.33
C GLU A 62 4.11 -0.33 -22.31
N LEU A 63 4.75 0.09 -21.22
CA LEU A 63 6.21 0.00 -21.07
C LEU A 63 6.71 -1.45 -21.07
N GLU A 64 5.97 -2.39 -20.47
CA GLU A 64 6.30 -3.81 -20.51
C GLU A 64 6.23 -4.36 -21.93
N ARG A 65 5.16 -4.02 -22.68
CA ARG A 65 5.04 -4.39 -24.10
C ARG A 65 6.19 -3.84 -24.94
N ILE A 66 6.57 -2.57 -24.76
CA ILE A 66 7.69 -1.94 -25.47
C ILE A 66 9.01 -2.67 -25.15
N ASN A 67 9.25 -3.01 -23.89
CA ASN A 67 10.43 -3.76 -23.49
C ASN A 67 10.51 -5.12 -24.19
N GLU A 68 9.41 -5.89 -24.21
CA GLU A 68 9.38 -7.19 -24.88
C GLU A 68 9.61 -7.06 -26.39
N GLN A 69 9.04 -6.02 -27.02
CA GLN A 69 9.31 -5.73 -28.43
C GLN A 69 10.80 -5.43 -28.68
N LEU A 70 11.41 -4.56 -27.86
CA LEU A 70 12.82 -4.21 -27.97
C LEU A 70 13.73 -5.42 -27.73
N ARG A 71 13.40 -6.28 -26.76
CA ARG A 71 14.13 -7.53 -26.50
C ARG A 71 14.09 -8.44 -27.73
N ALA A 72 12.93 -8.60 -28.36
CA ALA A 72 12.78 -9.38 -29.58
C ALA A 72 13.59 -8.77 -30.75
N GLU A 73 13.58 -7.46 -30.88
CA GLU A 73 14.33 -6.75 -31.92
C GLU A 73 15.84 -6.89 -31.73
N ILE A 74 16.35 -6.70 -30.51
CA ILE A 74 17.76 -6.92 -30.16
C ILE A 74 18.17 -8.36 -30.48
N ALA A 75 17.36 -9.35 -30.09
CA ALA A 75 17.63 -10.75 -30.41
C ALA A 75 17.67 -10.99 -31.93
N SER A 76 16.82 -10.32 -32.70
CA SER A 76 16.83 -10.38 -34.17
C SER A 76 18.13 -9.80 -34.75
N PHE A 77 18.66 -8.71 -34.18
CA PHE A 77 19.91 -8.09 -34.60
C PHE A 77 21.13 -8.92 -34.22
N GLN A 78 21.09 -9.56 -33.05
CA GLN A 78 22.15 -10.44 -32.55
C GLN A 78 22.09 -11.86 -33.15
N SER A 79 21.11 -12.16 -33.99
CA SER A 79 20.97 -13.49 -34.57
C SER A 79 22.22 -13.89 -35.36
N VAL A 80 22.75 -15.08 -35.06
CA VAL A 80 23.95 -15.64 -35.71
C VAL A 80 23.89 -15.57 -37.24
N PRO A 81 22.75 -15.87 -37.91
CA PRO A 81 22.66 -15.74 -39.36
C PRO A 81 22.89 -14.31 -39.87
N ARG A 82 22.36 -13.29 -39.16
CA ARG A 82 22.52 -11.89 -39.54
C ARG A 82 23.95 -11.40 -39.31
N LEU A 83 24.56 -11.80 -38.19
CA LEU A 83 25.97 -11.52 -37.91
C LEU A 83 26.90 -12.15 -38.94
N LEU A 84 26.64 -13.41 -39.33
CA LEU A 84 27.40 -14.09 -40.38
C LEU A 84 27.23 -13.42 -41.74
N ALA A 85 26.01 -13.06 -42.12
CA ALA A 85 25.74 -12.34 -43.37
C ALA A 85 26.51 -11.01 -43.41
N ARG A 86 26.45 -10.23 -42.31
CA ARG A 86 27.18 -8.97 -42.21
C ARG A 86 28.70 -9.16 -42.23
N ALA A 87 29.22 -10.21 -41.59
CA ALA A 87 30.63 -10.53 -41.64
C ALA A 87 31.09 -10.85 -43.07
N GLN A 88 30.29 -11.61 -43.83
CA GLN A 88 30.55 -11.91 -45.23
C GLN A 88 30.52 -10.65 -46.11
N GLU A 89 29.56 -9.74 -45.92
CA GLU A 89 29.52 -8.44 -46.62
C GLU A 89 30.77 -7.58 -46.37
N LEU A 90 31.35 -7.69 -45.17
CA LEU A 90 32.58 -7.00 -44.79
C LEU A 90 33.85 -7.72 -45.28
N GLY A 91 33.72 -8.85 -45.97
CA GLY A 91 34.83 -9.62 -46.52
C GLY A 91 35.44 -10.63 -45.55
N PHE A 92 34.82 -10.87 -44.39
CA PHE A 92 35.24 -11.93 -43.49
C PHE A 92 34.77 -13.30 -44.01
N SER A 93 35.61 -14.31 -43.82
CA SER A 93 35.29 -15.72 -44.11
C SER A 93 35.56 -16.57 -42.87
N PRO A 94 34.86 -17.71 -42.70
CA PRO A 94 35.20 -18.68 -41.65
C PRO A 94 36.68 -19.07 -41.73
N ALA A 95 37.38 -19.02 -40.61
CA ALA A 95 38.79 -19.42 -40.54
C ALA A 95 38.89 -20.96 -40.63
N PRO A 96 39.70 -21.50 -41.54
CA PRO A 96 39.95 -22.94 -41.57
C PRO A 96 40.82 -23.36 -40.37
N PRO A 97 40.78 -24.64 -39.96
CA PRO A 97 41.42 -25.11 -38.71
C PRO A 97 42.93 -24.84 -38.62
N ASP A 98 43.60 -24.76 -39.77
CA ASP A 98 45.03 -24.48 -39.92
C ASP A 98 45.41 -23.01 -39.71
N ARG A 99 44.41 -22.10 -39.63
CA ARG A 99 44.61 -20.65 -39.42
C ARG A 99 44.08 -20.15 -38.08
N ILE A 100 43.74 -21.06 -37.16
CA ILE A 100 43.27 -20.71 -35.82
C ILE A 100 44.47 -20.72 -34.87
N GLU A 101 44.84 -19.55 -34.35
CA GLU A 101 45.86 -19.41 -33.32
C GLU A 101 45.20 -19.32 -31.94
N TYR A 102 45.69 -20.13 -30.98
CA TYR A 102 45.19 -20.15 -29.61
C TYR A 102 46.09 -19.31 -28.71
N LEU A 103 45.51 -18.30 -28.06
CA LEU A 103 46.19 -17.48 -27.06
C LEU A 103 45.79 -17.93 -25.66
N LEU A 104 46.76 -18.32 -24.82
CA LEU A 104 46.52 -18.49 -23.38
C LEU A 104 46.46 -17.12 -22.72
N VAL A 105 45.33 -16.80 -22.09
CA VAL A 105 45.15 -15.59 -21.30
C VAL A 105 45.29 -15.96 -19.83
N GLU A 106 46.36 -15.49 -19.18
CA GLU A 106 46.57 -15.71 -17.74
C GLU A 106 45.43 -15.07 -16.93
N GLY A 107 44.89 -15.85 -15.98
CA GLY A 107 43.77 -15.40 -15.14
C GLY A 107 42.39 -15.43 -15.81
N TYR A 108 42.24 -16.03 -16.99
CA TYR A 108 40.93 -16.24 -17.61
C TYR A 108 40.09 -17.25 -16.81
N ASP A 109 38.93 -16.81 -16.34
CA ASP A 109 37.93 -17.67 -15.69
C ASP A 109 36.72 -17.84 -16.62
N ALA A 110 36.55 -19.07 -17.13
CA ALA A 110 35.44 -19.42 -18.02
C ALA A 110 34.07 -19.39 -17.31
N ASN A 111 34.04 -19.40 -15.97
CA ASN A 111 32.83 -19.38 -15.17
C ASN A 111 32.46 -17.97 -14.67
N ARG A 112 33.17 -16.94 -15.12
CA ARG A 112 32.84 -15.54 -14.81
C ARG A 112 31.43 -15.22 -15.31
N ALA A 113 30.58 -14.68 -14.44
CA ALA A 113 29.27 -14.16 -14.84
C ALA A 113 29.45 -13.14 -15.99
N ALA A 114 28.79 -13.40 -17.13
CA ALA A 114 28.82 -12.55 -18.31
C ALA A 114 27.96 -11.30 -18.10
N THR A 115 28.42 -10.41 -17.22
CA THR A 115 27.63 -9.26 -16.79
C THR A 115 28.53 -8.02 -16.75
N VAL A 116 28.15 -7.00 -17.52
CA VAL A 116 28.85 -5.70 -17.61
C VAL A 116 28.40 -4.68 -16.55
N ALA A 117 27.36 -4.99 -15.78
CA ALA A 117 26.84 -4.14 -14.71
C ALA A 117 26.30 -5.02 -13.58
N PRO A 118 26.63 -4.78 -12.29
CA PRO A 118 26.02 -5.50 -11.19
C PRO A 118 24.50 -5.55 -11.38
N LEU A 119 23.93 -6.76 -11.33
CA LEU A 119 22.49 -6.90 -11.15
C LEU A 119 22.25 -6.45 -9.71
N ASP A 120 22.02 -5.15 -9.52
CA ASP A 120 21.48 -4.67 -8.26
C ASP A 120 20.09 -5.29 -8.12
N ASP A 121 20.02 -6.45 -7.48
CA ASP A 121 18.80 -7.03 -6.90
C ASP A 121 18.32 -6.18 -5.70
N ALA A 122 18.70 -4.90 -5.65
CA ALA A 122 18.10 -3.91 -4.77
C ALA A 122 16.69 -3.64 -5.28
N GLN A 123 15.81 -4.61 -5.06
CA GLN A 123 14.40 -4.35 -4.84
C GLN A 123 14.35 -3.37 -3.66
N ASP A 124 14.30 -2.08 -4.00
CA ASP A 124 13.92 -1.05 -3.06
C ASP A 124 12.66 -1.56 -2.36
N ALA A 125 12.78 -1.77 -1.05
CA ALA A 125 11.66 -2.22 -0.25
C ALA A 125 10.53 -1.22 -0.48
N LEU A 126 9.47 -1.67 -1.14
CA LEU A 126 8.27 -0.87 -1.32
C LEU A 126 7.86 -0.34 0.06
N PRO A 127 7.52 0.94 0.20
CA PRO A 127 7.11 1.47 1.49
C PRO A 127 5.92 0.65 2.00
N THR A 128 6.13 -0.06 3.10
CA THR A 128 5.05 -0.75 3.81
C THR A 128 4.15 0.32 4.42
N TYR A 129 2.94 0.45 3.87
CA TYR A 129 1.95 1.42 4.34
C TYR A 129 1.31 0.89 5.63
N ASP A 130 1.93 1.17 6.78
CA ASP A 130 1.49 0.72 8.13
C ASP A 130 0.57 1.75 8.82
N GLU A 131 -0.38 2.36 8.08
CA GLU A 131 -1.51 3.02 8.74
C GLU A 131 -2.43 1.96 9.34
N THR A 132 -2.16 1.59 10.60
CA THR A 132 -2.95 0.57 11.30
C THR A 132 -4.31 1.14 11.72
N PHE A 133 -5.36 0.32 11.59
CA PHE A 133 -6.72 0.59 12.10
C PHE A 133 -6.71 1.14 13.54
N TRP A 134 -5.76 0.66 14.35
CA TRP A 134 -5.61 1.06 15.74
C TRP A 134 -5.23 2.53 15.92
N GLY A 135 -4.30 3.05 15.11
CA GLY A 135 -3.89 4.46 15.19
C GLY A 135 -5.01 5.42 14.84
N TRP A 136 -5.75 5.10 13.78
CA TRP A 136 -6.94 5.86 13.41
C TRP A 136 -8.05 5.80 14.47
N LEU A 137 -8.30 4.62 15.06
CA LEU A 137 -9.29 4.45 16.12
C LEU A 137 -8.96 5.30 17.36
N GLN A 138 -7.68 5.39 17.72
CA GLN A 138 -7.21 6.25 18.81
C GLN A 138 -7.51 7.72 18.50
N GLN A 139 -7.22 8.18 17.28
CA GLN A 139 -7.50 9.56 16.88
C GLN A 139 -9.00 9.88 16.94
N GLN A 140 -9.86 8.98 16.47
CA GLN A 140 -11.32 9.17 16.55
C GLN A 140 -11.83 9.19 17.99
N TRP A 141 -11.27 8.33 18.85
CA TRP A 141 -11.61 8.27 20.26
C TRP A 141 -11.22 9.55 21.02
N ASP A 142 -10.08 10.15 20.68
CA ASP A 142 -9.64 11.40 21.28
C ASP A 142 -10.52 12.59 20.84
N LEU A 143 -10.97 12.63 19.58
CA LEU A 143 -11.93 13.64 19.11
C LEU A 143 -13.28 13.54 19.84
N LEU A 144 -13.76 12.32 20.09
CA LEU A 144 -15.00 12.09 20.85
C LEU A 144 -14.89 12.56 22.31
N ARG A 145 -13.74 12.29 22.97
CA ARG A 145 -13.48 12.75 24.33
C ARG A 145 -13.48 14.27 24.42
N GLN A 146 -12.75 14.93 23.51
CA GLN A 146 -12.68 16.40 23.46
C GLN A 146 -14.07 17.02 23.29
N GLN A 147 -14.90 16.42 22.45
CA GLN A 147 -16.27 16.87 22.27
C GLN A 147 -17.11 16.67 23.55
N PHE A 148 -16.97 15.54 24.24
CA PHE A 148 -17.69 15.27 25.49
C PHE A 148 -17.27 16.22 26.63
N ASP A 149 -15.97 16.50 26.73
CA ASP A 149 -15.43 17.47 27.68
C ASP A 149 -15.98 18.88 27.40
N SER A 150 -16.11 19.27 26.13
CA SER A 150 -16.71 20.55 25.74
C SER A 150 -18.20 20.69 26.11
N PHE A 151 -18.95 19.60 26.14
CA PHE A 151 -20.36 19.60 26.56
C PHE A 151 -20.54 19.58 28.07
N THR A 152 -19.60 18.96 28.80
CA THR A 152 -19.68 18.82 30.26
C THR A 152 -19.11 20.03 31.00
N ASN A 153 -18.23 20.81 30.36
CA ASN A 153 -17.65 22.02 30.92
C ASN A 153 -17.82 23.24 29.97
N PRO A 154 -19.03 23.81 29.86
CA PRO A 154 -19.29 24.95 28.98
C PRO A 154 -18.80 26.31 29.53
N GLU A 155 -18.31 26.39 30.78
CA GLU A 155 -17.96 27.66 31.45
C GLU A 155 -16.46 27.78 31.75
N GLY A 156 -15.68 28.08 30.71
CA GLY A 156 -14.26 28.35 30.80
C GLY A 156 -13.74 29.32 29.74
N GLN A 157 -14.51 30.37 29.45
CA GLN A 157 -14.05 31.62 28.83
C GLN A 157 -14.68 32.80 29.56
#